data_AF-A0A518I2C5-F1
#
_entry.id   AF-A0A518I2C5-F1
#
_cell.length_a   1.000
_cell.length_b   1.000
_cell.length_c   1.000
_cell.angle_alpha   90.00
_cell.angle_beta   90.00
_cell.angle_gamma   90.00
#
_symmetry.space_group_name_H-M   'P 1'
#
loop_
_entity.id
_entity.type
_entity.pdbx_description
1 polymer ?
#
loop_
_entity_poly.entity_id
_entity_poly.type
_entity_poly.pdbx_seq_one_letter_code
_entity_poly.pdbx_strand_id
1 'polypeptide(L)'
;MTVKTDATITTKFNALLVLYSAVVGVFTFAMSDSAKGVPLEGIILTSLIDLVRFLIMVFVTAWFAKEVWNRLVTDMFDVRCVVHRETIAIVLLLGILLD
;
A
#
# COMPACT_ATOMS: atom_id res chain seq x y z
N MET A 1 3.86 15.10 32.15
CA MET A 1 2.82 14.87 31.14
C MET A 1 3.41 13.94 30.09
N THR A 2 3.27 12.62 30.27
CA THR A 2 3.76 11.63 29.30
C THR A 2 2.84 11.67 28.09
N VAL A 3 3.31 12.21 26.98
CA VAL A 3 2.63 12.11 25.69
C VAL A 3 2.58 10.63 25.36
N LYS A 4 1.42 10.01 25.58
CA LYS A 4 1.13 8.66 25.14
C LYS A 4 0.98 8.76 23.63
N THR A 5 2.09 8.68 22.90
CA THR A 5 2.05 8.41 21.46
C THR A 5 1.48 7.02 21.31
N ASP A 6 0.16 6.93 21.20
CA ASP A 6 -0.49 5.74 20.67
C ASP A 6 0.16 5.50 19.31
N ALA A 7 1.04 4.49 19.24
CA ALA A 7 1.80 4.09 18.07
C ALA A 7 0.89 3.38 17.06
N THR A 8 -0.28 3.97 16.80
CA THR A 8 -1.31 3.42 15.95
C THR A 8 -1.10 3.93 14.55
N ILE A 9 -1.06 3.03 13.57
CA ILE A 9 -0.97 3.39 12.16
C ILE A 9 -2.12 4.34 11.80
N THR A 10 -1.78 5.58 11.45
CA THR A 10 -2.76 6.60 11.11
C THR A 10 -3.13 6.55 9.63
N THR A 11 -4.30 7.06 9.26
CA THR A 11 -4.67 7.21 7.84
C THR A 11 -3.66 8.08 7.08
N LYS A 12 -3.08 9.09 7.75
CA LYS A 12 -2.03 9.95 7.18
C LYS A 12 -0.77 9.16 6.84
N PHE A 13 -0.39 8.21 7.69
CA PHE A 13 0.74 7.33 7.42
C PHE A 13 0.51 6.45 6.19
N ASN A 14 -0.67 5.83 6.06
CA ASN A 14 -1.00 5.05 4.86
C ASN A 14 -1.03 5.91 3.60
N ALA A 15 -1.55 7.13 3.68
CA ALA A 15 -1.54 8.07 2.55
C ALA A 15 -0.11 8.41 2.11
N LEU A 16 0.81 8.61 3.07
CA LEU A 16 2.23 8.85 2.78
C LEU A 16 2.90 7.61 2.17
N LEU A 17 2.60 6.40 2.65
CA LEU A 17 3.11 5.16 2.06
C LEU A 17 2.64 4.98 0.62
N VAL A 18 1.35 5.22 0.36
CA VAL A 18 0.80 5.19 -1.00
C VAL A 18 1.50 6.21 -1.89
N LEU A 19 1.69 7.44 -1.40
CA LEU A 19 2.37 8.49 -2.15
C LEU A 19 3.82 8.10 -2.47
N TYR A 20 4.53 7.51 -1.51
CA TYR A 20 5.88 6.97 -1.72
C TYR A 20 5.89 5.90 -2.82
N SER A 21 5.03 4.88 -2.71
CA SER A 21 4.93 3.82 -3.73
C SER A 21 4.56 4.37 -5.11
N ALA A 22 3.66 5.35 -5.18
CA ALA A 22 3.28 6.00 -6.44
C ALA A 22 4.45 6.74 -7.08
N VAL A 23 5.21 7.50 -6.29
CA VAL A 23 6.39 8.23 -6.77
C VAL A 23 7.45 7.25 -7.28
N VAL A 24 7.72 6.18 -6.51
CA VAL A 24 8.66 5.13 -6.92
C VAL A 24 8.20 4.48 -8.23
N GLY A 25 6.92 4.09 -8.35
CA GLY A 25 6.38 3.49 -9.58
C GLY A 25 6.50 4.40 -10.80
N VAL A 26 6.23 5.71 -10.64
CA VAL A 26 6.43 6.70 -11.71
C VAL A 26 7.89 6.81 -12.12
N PHE A 27 8.82 6.86 -11.16
CA PHE A 27 10.26 6.90 -11.47
C PHE A 27 10.74 5.63 -12.16
N THR A 28 10.33 4.46 -11.69
CA THR A 28 10.66 3.16 -12.30
C THR A 28 10.12 3.08 -13.73
N PHE A 29 8.89 3.51 -13.97
CA PHE A 29 8.32 3.55 -15.32
C PHE A 29 9.06 4.54 -16.23
N ALA A 30 9.37 5.74 -15.73
CA ALA A 30 10.11 6.75 -16.49
C ALA A 30 11.53 6.29 -16.88
N MET A 31 12.16 5.45 -16.05
CA MET A 31 13.47 4.85 -16.34
C MET A 31 13.40 3.57 -17.18
N SER A 32 12.20 3.01 -17.38
CA SER A 32 12.02 1.77 -18.14
C SER A 32 12.16 1.99 -19.66
N ASP A 33 12.57 0.95 -20.38
CA ASP A 33 12.64 0.97 -21.84
C ASP A 33 11.25 1.19 -22.49
N SER A 34 10.17 0.91 -21.77
CA SER A 34 8.78 1.14 -22.21
C SER A 34 8.39 2.61 -22.27
N ALA A 35 9.14 3.52 -21.62
CA ALA A 35 8.94 4.96 -21.73
C ALA A 35 9.54 5.57 -23.01
N LYS A 36 10.38 4.82 -23.74
CA LYS A 36 11.04 5.32 -24.95
C LYS A 36 10.01 5.47 -26.08
N GLY A 37 9.73 6.73 -26.45
CA GLY A 37 8.84 7.07 -27.57
C GLY A 37 7.38 7.36 -27.19
N VAL A 38 7.03 7.32 -25.90
CA VAL A 38 5.69 7.70 -25.42
C VAL A 38 5.67 9.20 -25.10
N PRO A 39 4.72 9.99 -25.65
CA PRO A 39 4.58 11.39 -25.29
C PRO A 39 4.25 11.55 -23.80
N LEU A 40 4.64 12.68 -23.21
CA LEU A 40 4.50 12.94 -21.76
C LEU A 40 3.07 12.72 -21.25
N GLU A 41 2.06 13.08 -22.05
CA GLU A 41 0.64 12.87 -21.75
C GLU A 41 0.29 11.38 -21.59
N GLY A 42 0.87 10.53 -22.43
CA GLY A 42 0.70 9.08 -22.37
C GLY A 42 1.38 8.44 -21.16
N ILE A 43 2.49 9.02 -20.70
CA ILE A 43 3.17 8.62 -19.46
C ILE A 43 2.26 8.94 -18.26
N ILE A 44 1.74 10.17 -18.19
CA ILE A 44 0.86 10.61 -17.09
C ILE A 44 -0.40 9.76 -17.00
N LEU A 45 -1.09 9.54 -18.13
CA LEU A 45 -2.34 8.78 -18.14
C LEU A 45 -2.10 7.31 -17.75
N THR A 46 -1.05 6.69 -18.31
CA THR A 46 -0.70 5.30 -17.97
C THR A 46 -0.36 5.16 -16.48
N SER A 47 0.46 6.05 -15.93
CA SER A 47 0.82 6.04 -14.51
C SER A 47 -0.37 6.29 -13.59
N LEU A 48 -1.34 7.12 -13.99
CA LEU A 48 -2.57 7.32 -13.21
C LEU A 48 -3.46 6.08 -13.19
N ILE A 49 -3.63 5.42 -14.33
CA ILE A 49 -4.40 4.17 -14.41
C ILE A 49 -3.72 3.08 -13.58
N ASP A 50 -2.39 3.02 -13.65
CA ASP A 50 -1.60 2.07 -12.85
C ASP A 50 -1.73 2.35 -11.35
N LEU A 51 -1.67 3.61 -10.93
CA LEU A 51 -1.91 4.02 -9.55
C LEU A 51 -3.30 3.59 -9.05
N VAL A 52 -4.35 3.80 -9.85
CA VAL A 52 -5.71 3.38 -9.49
C VAL A 52 -5.78 1.86 -9.35
N ARG A 53 -5.19 1.11 -10.29
CA ARG A 53 -5.13 -0.36 -10.22
C ARG A 53 -4.38 -0.82 -8.98
N PHE A 54 -3.23 -0.21 -8.69
CA PHE A 54 -2.44 -0.47 -7.49
C PHE A 54 -3.26 -0.24 -6.23
N LEU A 55 -3.96 0.90 -6.13
CA LEU A 55 -4.82 1.20 -4.99
C LEU A 55 -5.90 0.13 -4.79
N ILE A 56 -6.61 -0.24 -5.86
CA ILE A 56 -7.63 -1.29 -5.82
C ILE A 56 -7.02 -2.60 -5.31
N MET A 57 -5.86 -2.99 -5.86
CA MET A 57 -5.17 -4.22 -5.48
C MET A 57 -4.76 -4.21 -4.01
N VAL A 58 -4.22 -3.09 -3.51
CA VAL A 58 -3.85 -2.91 -2.10
C VAL A 58 -5.06 -3.03 -1.19
N PHE A 59 -6.19 -2.37 -1.51
CA PHE A 59 -7.39 -2.44 -0.68
C PHE A 59 -8.00 -3.84 -0.65
N VAL A 60 -8.08 -4.53 -1.80
CA VAL A 60 -8.59 -5.90 -1.88
C VAL A 60 -7.69 -6.85 -1.09
N THR A 61 -6.37 -6.74 -1.27
CA THR A 61 -5.39 -7.58 -0.56
C THR A 61 -5.42 -7.32 0.94
N ALA A 62 -5.46 -6.06 1.36
CA ALA A 62 -5.55 -5.69 2.77
C ALA A 62 -6.87 -6.13 3.40
N TRP A 63 -7.99 -6.09 2.66
CA TRP A 63 -9.27 -6.61 3.14
C TRP A 63 -9.21 -8.12 3.35
N PHE A 64 -8.70 -8.86 2.36
CA PHE A 64 -8.55 -10.31 2.46
C PHE A 64 -7.60 -10.72 3.59
N ALA A 65 -6.42 -10.09 3.69
CA ALA A 65 -5.45 -10.37 4.73
C ALA A 65 -6.00 -10.08 6.13
N LYS A 66 -6.79 -9.02 6.29
CA LYS A 66 -7.47 -8.70 7.56
C LYS A 66 -8.45 -9.80 7.94
N GLU A 67 -9.24 -10.28 6.98
CA GLU A 67 -10.25 -11.30 7.24
C GLU A 67 -9.61 -12.64 7.57
N VAL A 68 -8.54 -13.03 6.87
CA VAL A 68 -7.75 -14.22 7.18
C VAL A 68 -7.13 -14.10 8.58
N TRP A 69 -6.54 -12.95 8.92
CA TRP A 69 -5.98 -12.75 10.25
C TRP A 69 -7.04 -12.89 11.35
N ASN A 70 -8.15 -12.17 11.23
CA ASN A 70 -9.18 -12.09 12.28
C ASN A 70 -10.08 -13.33 12.35
N ARG A 71 -10.10 -14.20 11.34
CA ARG A 71 -10.88 -15.44 11.38
C ARG A 71 -10.04 -16.67 11.68
N LEU A 72 -8.81 -16.72 11.16
CA LEU A 72 -7.96 -17.89 11.28
C LEU A 72 -6.91 -17.70 12.38
N VAL A 73 -6.14 -16.61 12.31
CA VAL A 73 -4.98 -16.41 13.19
C VAL A 73 -5.42 -16.13 14.62
N THR A 74 -6.40 -15.25 14.81
CA THR A 74 -6.91 -14.91 16.15
C THR A 74 -7.72 -16.04 16.81
N ASP A 75 -8.19 -17.01 16.02
CA ASP A 75 -8.88 -18.20 16.54
C ASP A 75 -7.86 -19.28 16.97
N MET A 76 -6.78 -19.43 16.21
CA MET A 76 -5.71 -20.38 16.51
C MET A 76 -4.73 -19.89 17.58
N PHE A 77 -4.53 -18.57 17.68
CA PHE A 77 -3.57 -17.94 18.58
C PHE A 77 -4.26 -16.82 19.36
N ASP A 78 -3.94 -16.69 20.66
CA ASP A 78 -4.43 -15.60 21.51
C ASP A 78 -3.72 -14.28 21.17
N VAL A 79 -4.01 -13.75 19.98
CA VAL A 79 -3.46 -12.51 19.44
C VAL A 79 -4.59 -11.53 19.13
N ARG A 80 -4.27 -10.22 19.17
CA ARG A 80 -5.26 -9.18 18.91
C ARG A 80 -5.75 -9.20 17.46
N CYS A 81 -7.00 -8.83 17.26
CA CYS A 81 -7.53 -8.50 15.94
C CYS A 81 -6.81 -7.29 15.35
N VAL A 82 -6.60 -7.34 14.03
CA VAL A 82 -5.94 -6.26 13.27
C VAL A 82 -6.99 -5.36 12.64
N VAL A 83 -6.72 -4.06 12.69
CA VAL A 83 -7.59 -3.03 12.11
C VAL A 83 -7.22 -2.83 10.64
N HIS A 84 -8.21 -2.51 9.80
CA HIS A 84 -7.99 -2.37 8.35
C HIS A 84 -6.86 -1.39 7.99
N ARG A 85 -6.67 -0.31 8.77
CA ARG A 85 -5.57 0.65 8.58
C ARG A 85 -4.20 0.02 8.79
N GLU A 86 -4.06 -0.87 9.76
CA GLU A 86 -2.81 -1.58 10.04
C GLU A 86 -2.53 -2.60 8.93
N THR A 87 -3.56 -3.30 8.45
CA THR A 87 -3.40 -4.27 7.36
C THR A 87 -2.96 -3.61 6.06
N ILE A 88 -3.47 -2.41 5.74
CA ILE A 88 -3.02 -1.63 4.58
C ILE A 88 -1.53 -1.29 4.71
N ALA A 89 -1.08 -0.83 5.88
CA ALA A 89 0.34 -0.55 6.10
C ALA A 89 1.21 -1.80 5.94
N ILE A 90 0.78 -2.95 6.47
CA ILE A 90 1.49 -4.22 6.32
C ILE A 90 1.61 -4.59 4.85
N VAL A 91 0.52 -4.54 4.09
CA VAL A 91 0.52 -4.86 2.66
C VAL A 91 1.44 -3.92 1.87
N LEU A 92 1.37 -2.61 2.14
CA LEU A 92 2.24 -1.63 1.47
C LEU A 92 3.72 -1.83 1.81
N LEU A 93 4.05 -2.08 3.08
CA LEU A 93 5.43 -2.32 3.51
C LEU A 93 5.98 -3.64 2.94
N LEU A 94 5.18 -4.70 2.93
CA LEU A 94 5.57 -5.96 2.29
C LEU A 94 5.77 -5.77 0.78
N GLY A 95 4.91 -5.00 0.12
CA GLY A 95 5.08 -4.63 -1.28
C GLY A 95 6.42 -3.95 -1.51
N ILE A 96 6.74 -2.92 -0.73
CA ILE A 96 8.02 -2.18 -0.82
C ILE A 96 9.24 -3.07 -0.52
N LEU A 97 9.11 -4.05 0.38
CA LEU A 97 10.21 -4.92 0.78
C LEU A 97 10.45 -6.09 -0.20
N LEU A 98 9.43 -6.44 -0.99
CA LEU A 98 9.48 -7.52 -1.98
C LEU A 98 9.72 -7.03 -3.41
N ASP A 99 9.51 -5.73 -3.68
CA ASP A 99 9.93 -5.03 -4.91
C ASP A 99 11.45 -4.90 -5.00
#